data_AF-A0A269XDM6-F1
#
_entry.id   AF-A0A269XDM6-F1
#
_cell.length_a   1.000
_cell.length_b   1.000
_cell.length_c   1.000
_cell.angle_alpha   90.00
_cell.angle_beta   90.00
_cell.angle_gamma   90.00
#
_symmetry.space_group_name_H-M   'P 1'
#
loop_
_entity.id
_entity.type
_entity.pdbx_description
1 polymer ?
#
loop_
_entity_poly.entity_id
_entity_poly.type
_entity_poly.pdbx_seq_one_letter_code
_entity_poly.pdbx_strand_id
1 'polypeptide(L)' 'PEASAFTTKMMTNAKKIEVEFDKGQKTDKYGRYLAYVYADGVMVNNALVRDGLARVKYVYPPNNTYEKMI' A
#
# COMPACT_ATOMS: atom_id res chain seq x y z
N PRO A 1 0.63 11.98 12.63
CA PRO A 1 2.04 12.01 12.17
C PRO A 1 2.70 10.62 12.08
N GLU A 2 2.19 9.69 12.88
CA GLU A 2 2.69 8.35 13.17
C GLU A 2 2.68 7.45 11.93
N ALA A 3 1.60 7.47 11.13
CA ALA A 3 1.51 6.69 9.89
C ALA A 3 2.56 7.08 8.85
N SER A 4 2.85 8.39 8.73
CA SER A 4 3.88 8.90 7.84
C SER A 4 5.26 8.47 8.32
N ALA A 5 5.56 8.63 9.61
CA ALA A 5 6.83 8.21 10.18
C ALA A 5 7.06 6.69 10.07
N PHE A 6 6.01 5.89 10.30
CA PHE A 6 6.04 4.45 10.13
C PHE A 6 6.40 4.06 8.69
N THR A 7 5.66 4.63 7.72
CA THR A 7 5.92 4.37 6.29
C THR A 7 7.34 4.79 5.91
N THR A 8 7.77 6.00 6.31
CA THR A 8 9.13 6.49 6.02
C THR A 8 10.16 5.53 6.58
N LYS A 9 10.05 5.14 7.85
CA LYS A 9 11.01 4.23 8.49
C LYS A 9 11.07 2.87 7.80
N MET A 10 9.92 2.30 7.45
CA MET A 10 9.84 1.01 6.76
C MET A 10 10.51 1.09 5.37
N MET A 11 10.24 2.16 4.63
CA MET A 11 10.76 2.34 3.28
C MET A 11 12.25 2.70 3.24
N THR A 12 12.75 3.53 4.16
CA THR A 12 14.16 3.96 4.16
C THR A 12 15.11 2.86 4.68
N ASN A 13 14.60 1.95 5.50
CA ASN A 13 15.40 0.85 6.03
C ASN A 13 15.38 -0.40 5.13
N ALA A 14 14.49 -0.43 4.14
CA ALA A 14 14.37 -1.57 3.24
C ALA A 14 15.55 -1.64 2.26
N LYS A 15 16.04 -2.85 2.02
CA LYS A 15 17.06 -3.10 0.98
C LYS A 15 16.42 -3.20 -0.41
N LYS A 16 15.16 -3.64 -0.47
CA LYS A 16 14.40 -3.82 -1.70
C LYS A 16 12.99 -3.24 -1.54
N ILE A 17 12.61 -2.42 -2.51
CA ILE A 17 11.25 -1.90 -2.65
C ILE A 17 10.62 -2.52 -3.90
N GLU A 18 9.40 -3.00 -3.76
CA GLU A 18 8.62 -3.57 -4.85
C GLU A 18 7.24 -2.92 -4.93
N VAL A 19 6.73 -2.84 -6.15
CA VAL A 19 5.43 -2.23 -6.46
C VAL A 19 4.63 -3.25 -7.26
N GLU A 20 3.44 -3.57 -6.76
CA GLU A 20 2.50 -4.49 -7.42
C GLU A 20 1.25 -3.71 -7.83
N PHE A 21 1.02 -3.61 -9.13
CA PHE A 21 -0.24 -3.10 -9.65
C PHE A 21 -1.31 -4.19 -9.59
N ASP A 22 -2.52 -3.81 -9.22
CA ASP A 22 -3.67 -4.71 -9.28
C ASP A 22 -4.18 -4.85 -10.73
N LYS A 23 -5.24 -5.64 -10.91
CA LYS A 23 -5.78 -6.05 -12.22
C LYS A 23 -6.39 -4.91 -13.03
N GLY A 24 -6.76 -3.81 -12.39
CA GLY A 24 -7.50 -2.71 -12.99
C GLY A 24 -6.63 -1.52 -13.37
N GLN A 25 -7.16 -0.32 -13.11
CA GLN A 25 -6.49 0.93 -13.48
C GLN A 25 -5.22 1.12 -12.66
N LYS A 26 -4.11 1.42 -13.33
CA LYS A 26 -2.81 1.66 -12.67
C LYS A 26 -2.68 3.05 -12.08
N THR A 27 -3.49 3.99 -12.54
CA THR A 27 -3.47 5.39 -12.08
C THR A 27 -4.85 5.90 -11.77
N ASP A 28 -4.95 6.84 -10.84
CA ASP A 28 -6.18 7.61 -10.63
C ASP A 28 -6.30 8.80 -11.60
N LYS A 29 -7.40 9.56 -11.47
CA LYS A 29 -7.69 10.75 -12.27
C LYS A 29 -6.67 11.91 -12.11
N TYR A 30 -5.80 11.84 -11.11
CA TYR A 30 -4.74 12.81 -10.86
C TYR A 30 -3.38 12.32 -11.35
N GLY A 31 -3.32 11.15 -12.00
CA GLY A 31 -2.08 10.55 -12.50
C GLY A 31 -1.24 9.86 -11.44
N ARG A 32 -1.78 9.63 -10.22
CA ARG A 32 -1.05 8.92 -9.15
C ARG A 32 -1.17 7.42 -9.35
N TYR A 33 -0.07 6.69 -9.16
CA TYR A 33 -0.09 5.24 -9.24
C TYR A 33 -0.90 4.60 -8.09
N LEU A 34 -1.70 3.60 -8.44
CA LEU A 34 -2.48 2.76 -7.53
C LEU A 34 -1.79 1.40 -7.44
N ALA A 35 -1.12 1.13 -6.32
CA ALA A 35 -0.35 -0.10 -6.16
C ALA A 35 -0.27 -0.54 -4.69
N TYR A 36 -0.02 -1.83 -4.50
CA TYR A 36 0.47 -2.38 -3.23
C TYR A 36 1.99 -2.23 -3.20
N VAL A 37 2.51 -1.71 -2.09
CA VAL A 37 3.94 -1.46 -1.92
C VAL A 37 4.51 -2.46 -0.94
N TYR A 38 5.70 -2.99 -1.25
CA TYR A 38 6.41 -3.93 -0.40
C TYR A 38 7.80 -3.39 -0.07
N ALA A 39 8.18 -3.56 1.20
CA ALA A 39 9.51 -3.27 1.72
C ALA A 39 10.10 -4.58 2.26
N ASP A 40 11.19 -5.05 1.66
CA ASP A 40 11.83 -6.34 1.96
C ASP A 40 10.83 -7.52 2.00
N GLY A 41 9.90 -7.54 1.04
CA GLY A 41 8.86 -8.58 0.91
C GLY A 41 7.65 -8.40 1.83
N VAL A 42 7.65 -7.40 2.72
CA VAL A 42 6.52 -7.10 3.61
C VAL A 42 5.61 -6.02 2.98
N MET A 43 4.32 -6.33 2.84
CA MET A 43 3.33 -5.40 2.29
C MET A 43 3.07 -4.23 3.26
N VAL A 44 3.46 -3.02 2.86
CA VAL A 44 3.33 -1.79 3.65
C VAL A 44 1.86 -1.45 3.91
N ASN A 45 1.00 -1.63 2.91
CA ASN A 45 -0.44 -1.36 3.02
C ASN A 45 -1.08 -2.17 4.18
N ASN A 46 -0.78 -3.47 4.26
CA ASN A 46 -1.27 -4.36 5.30
C ASN A 46 -0.68 -3.99 6.68
N ALA A 47 0.63 -3.73 6.75
CA ALA A 47 1.29 -3.34 8.00
C ALA A 47 0.65 -2.09 8.63
N LEU A 48 0.33 -1.07 7.81
CA LEU A 48 -0.35 0.14 8.27
C LEU A 48 -1.75 -0.14 8.85
N VAL A 49 -2.53 -1.03 8.22
CA VAL A 49 -3.89 -1.33 8.72
C VAL A 49 -3.83 -2.17 9.99
N ARG A 50 -2.95 -3.18 10.04
CA ARG A 50 -2.75 -4.02 11.24
C ARG A 50 -2.30 -3.23 12.46
N ASP A 51 -1.46 -2.21 12.27
CA ASP A 51 -0.98 -1.34 13.35
C ASP A 51 -1.97 -0.21 13.69
N GLY A 52 -3.16 -0.18 13.06
CA GLY A 52 -4.19 0.85 13.29
C GLY A 52 -3.83 2.23 12.74
N LEU A 53 -2.82 2.31 11.88
CA LEU A 53 -2.29 3.54 11.26
C LEU A 53 -3.02 3.91 9.97
N ALA A 54 -3.78 2.98 9.38
CA ALA A 54 -4.61 3.19 8.21
C ALA A 54 -5.96 2.46 8.34
N ARG A 55 -6.91 2.84 7.47
CA ARG A 55 -8.21 2.18 7.31
C ARG A 55 -8.47 1.91 5.83
N VAL A 56 -9.05 0.76 5.52
CA VAL A 56 -9.44 0.41 4.14
C VAL A 56 -10.53 1.37 3.67
N LYS A 57 -10.23 2.15 2.63
CA LYS A 57 -11.16 3.05 1.93
C LYS A 57 -10.79 3.14 0.47
N TYR A 58 -11.75 3.57 -0.36
CA TYR A 58 -11.58 3.76 -1.80
C TYR A 58 -11.27 2.46 -2.54
N VAL A 59 -12.07 1.43 -2.27
CA VAL A 59 -12.02 0.16 -2.99
C VAL A 59 -12.83 0.29 -4.27
N TYR A 60 -12.17 0.13 -5.41
CA TYR A 60 -12.80 0.22 -6.73
C TYR A 60 -12.47 -1.02 -7.54
N PRO A 61 -13.42 -1.96 -7.71
CA PRO A 61 -13.20 -3.13 -8.53
C PRO A 61 -12.75 -2.74 -9.96
N PRO A 62 -11.79 -3.45 -10.55
CA PRO A 62 -11.19 -4.69 -10.05
C PRO A 62 -9.92 -4.51 -9.20
N ASN A 63 -9.60 -3.29 -8.73
CA ASN A 63 -8.47 -3.02 -7.83
C ASN A 63 -8.84 -3.30 -6.37
N ASN A 64 -9.08 -4.58 -6.05
CA ASN A 64 -9.44 -5.01 -4.71
C ASN A 64 -8.95 -6.42 -4.37
N THR A 65 -7.86 -6.88 -5.00
CA THR A 65 -7.33 -8.26 -4.83
C THR A 65 -7.06 -8.61 -3.37
N TYR A 66 -6.55 -7.68 -2.56
CA TYR A 66 -6.22 -7.92 -1.15
C TYR A 66 -7.21 -7.27 -0.15
N GLU A 67 -8.38 -6.81 -0.61
CA GLU A 67 -9.35 -6.09 0.24
C GLU A 67 -9.72 -6.85 1.52
N LYS A 68 -9.86 -8.18 1.46
CA LYS A 68 -10.22 -9.01 2.63
C LYS A 68 -9.03 -9.42 3.50
N MET A 69 -7.81 -9.21 3.00
CA MET A 69 -6.57 -9.58 3.69
C MET A 69 -6.01 -8.42 4.51
N ILE A 70 -6.19 -7.19 4.01
CA ILE A 70 -5.72 -5.93 4.61
C ILE A 70 -6.73 -5.43 5.65
#